data_AF-A0A6I1Z058-F1
#
_entry.id   AF-A0A6I1Z058-F1
#
_cell.length_a   1.000
_cell.length_b   1.000
_cell.length_c   1.000
_cell.angle_alpha   90.00
_cell.angle_beta   90.00
_cell.angle_gamma   90.00
#
_symmetry.space_group_name_H-M   'P 1'
#
loop_
_entity.id
_entity.type
_entity.pdbx_description
1 polymer ?
#
loop_
_entity_poly.entity_id
_entity_poly.type
_entity_poly.pdbx_seq_one_letter_code
_entity_poly.pdbx_strand_id
1 'polypeptide(L)'
;MLCSEAGLTPVEPAQVAVDPRTGMGALGGGAEVVCVSGHIDLSRDRGDLLRRALPELIHVRSAAAEAPVLRWLTAQLMQEMAGGRAGSAFSSDHLAQLMFVQVLRACLYMPTDCRPAGCGRWRTSGWRPPCA
;
A
#
# COMPACT_ATOMS: atom_id res chain seq x y z
N MET A 1 5.87 6.56 6.33
CA MET A 1 5.40 7.76 5.61
C MET A 1 5.96 7.68 4.21
N LEU A 2 5.11 7.61 3.19
CA LEU A 2 5.55 7.66 1.79
C LEU A 2 5.46 9.13 1.35
N CYS A 3 6.58 9.72 0.94
CA CYS A 3 6.64 11.09 0.45
C CYS A 3 7.38 11.10 -0.89
N SER A 4 6.85 11.86 -1.86
CA SER A 4 7.56 12.09 -3.13
C SER A 4 8.86 12.87 -2.92
N GLU A 5 8.90 13.74 -1.90
CA GLU A 5 10.06 14.54 -1.54
C GLU A 5 10.12 14.74 -0.01
N ALA A 6 11.33 14.65 0.55
CA ALA A 6 11.55 14.71 2.01
C ALA A 6 11.35 16.12 2.61
N GLY A 7 11.29 17.16 1.79
CA GLY A 7 11.09 18.55 2.22
C GLY A 7 9.62 18.98 2.32
N LEU A 8 8.67 18.13 1.92
CA LEU A 8 7.24 18.46 1.96
C LEU A 8 6.73 18.46 3.40
N THR A 9 5.98 19.50 3.76
CA THR A 9 5.27 19.55 5.05
C THR A 9 4.24 18.42 5.12
N PRO A 10 4.30 17.55 6.14
CA PRO A 10 3.27 16.56 6.37
C PRO A 10 1.88 17.16 6.45
N VAL A 11 0.93 16.59 5.71
CA VAL A 11 -0.50 16.90 5.84
C VAL A 11 -1.11 15.88 6.79
N GLU A 12 -1.88 16.36 7.77
CA GLU A 12 -2.60 15.46 8.68
C GLU A 12 -3.74 14.78 7.92
N PRO A 13 -3.94 13.46 8.04
CA PRO A 13 -4.98 12.74 7.30
C PRO A 13 -6.39 13.32 7.50
N ALA A 14 -6.70 13.86 8.68
CA ALA A 14 -7.98 14.48 8.99
C ALA A 14 -8.26 15.77 8.19
N GLN A 15 -7.20 16.41 7.66
CA GLN A 15 -7.30 17.63 6.86
C GLN A 15 -7.51 17.36 5.37
N VAL A 16 -7.44 16.09 4.95
CA VAL A 16 -7.60 15.67 3.57
C VAL A 16 -9.08 15.50 3.28
N ALA A 17 -9.62 16.31 2.36
CA ALA A 17 -10.98 16.12 1.89
C ALA A 17 -11.09 14.79 1.14
N VAL A 18 -11.96 13.91 1.62
CA VAL A 18 -12.23 12.59 1.03
C VAL A 18 -13.57 12.62 0.33
N ASP A 19 -13.62 12.12 -0.91
CA ASP A 19 -14.88 11.89 -1.60
C ASP A 19 -15.63 10.72 -0.93
N PRO A 20 -16.82 10.95 -0.37
CA PRO A 20 -17.58 9.90 0.32
C PRO A 20 -18.05 8.78 -0.61
N ARG A 21 -18.07 8.97 -1.93
CA ARG A 21 -18.45 7.93 -2.89
C ARG A 21 -17.34 6.95 -3.19
N THR A 22 -16.09 7.43 -3.21
CA THR A 22 -14.93 6.62 -3.61
C THR A 22 -14.00 6.30 -2.45
N GLY A 23 -14.11 7.03 -1.33
CA GLY A 23 -13.17 6.96 -0.22
C GLY A 23 -11.81 7.55 -0.55
N MET A 24 -11.67 8.29 -1.66
CA MET A 24 -10.40 8.85 -2.11
C MET A 24 -10.28 10.34 -1.80
N GLY A 25 -9.10 10.75 -1.33
CA GLY A 25 -8.74 12.16 -1.17
C GLY A 25 -7.61 12.56 -2.13
N ALA A 26 -7.62 13.81 -2.56
CA ALA A 26 -6.51 14.38 -3.34
C ALA A 26 -5.42 14.87 -2.39
N LEU A 27 -4.18 14.42 -2.61
CA LEU A 27 -3.00 14.82 -1.84
C LEU A 27 -2.00 15.52 -2.77
N GLY A 28 -1.70 16.79 -2.48
CA GLY A 28 -0.84 17.61 -3.33
C GLY A 28 -1.54 18.06 -4.62
N GLY A 29 -0.75 18.43 -5.64
CA GLY A 29 -1.25 18.93 -6.93
C GLY A 29 -1.05 18.01 -8.13
N GLY A 30 -0.48 16.82 -7.93
CA GLY A 30 -0.18 15.87 -9.01
C GLY A 30 -1.24 14.78 -9.16
N ALA A 31 -1.49 14.33 -10.39
CA ALA A 31 -2.37 13.20 -10.70
C ALA A 31 -1.61 11.92 -11.11
N GLU A 32 -0.28 11.93 -10.98
CA GLU A 32 0.58 10.83 -11.46
C GLU A 32 0.64 9.62 -10.50
N VAL A 33 0.19 9.80 -9.25
CA VAL A 33 0.24 8.77 -8.22
C VAL A 33 -1.15 8.57 -7.63
N VAL A 34 -1.60 7.32 -7.62
CA VAL A 34 -2.80 6.88 -6.90
C VAL A 34 -2.36 6.01 -5.73
N CYS A 35 -2.77 6.38 -4.53
CA CYS A 35 -2.53 5.60 -3.32
C CYS A 35 -3.83 4.89 -2.91
N VAL A 36 -3.77 3.56 -2.81
CA VAL A 36 -4.86 2.75 -2.25
C VAL A 36 -4.32 2.06 -1.01
N SER A 37 -4.94 2.32 0.14
CA SER A 37 -4.60 1.69 1.41
C SER A 37 -5.74 0.80 1.89
N GLY A 38 -5.39 -0.37 2.40
CA GLY A 38 -6.34 -1.29 3.03
C GLY A 38 -5.65 -2.15 4.07
N HIS A 39 -6.45 -2.83 4.89
CA HIS A 39 -5.96 -3.86 5.80
C HIS A 39 -6.36 -5.24 5.29
N ILE A 40 -5.48 -6.22 5.49
CA ILE A 40 -5.77 -7.62 5.22
C ILE A 40 -5.53 -8.35 6.54
N ASP A 41 -6.61 -8.87 7.11
CA ASP A 41 -6.54 -9.68 8.31
C ASP A 41 -5.88 -11.01 8.00
N LEU A 42 -4.75 -11.26 8.66
CA LEU A 42 -4.06 -12.54 8.61
C LEU A 42 -4.29 -13.25 9.95
N SER A 43 -4.60 -14.55 9.90
CA SER A 43 -4.68 -15.39 11.10
C SER A 43 -3.40 -15.25 11.93
N ARG A 44 -3.52 -15.14 13.26
CA ARG A 44 -2.43 -14.85 14.22
C ARG A 44 -1.12 -15.60 13.91
N ASP A 45 -1.20 -16.92 13.71
CA ASP A 45 -0.01 -17.76 13.50
C ASP A 45 0.66 -17.57 12.13
N ARG A 46 -0.12 -17.17 11.11
CA ARG A 46 0.38 -16.96 9.74
C ARG A 46 0.83 -15.51 9.50
N GLY A 47 0.28 -14.56 10.25
CA GLY A 47 0.62 -13.15 10.16
C GLY A 47 2.08 -12.88 10.53
N ASP A 48 2.57 -13.51 11.60
CA ASP A 48 3.96 -13.34 12.04
C ASP A 48 4.97 -13.97 11.06
N LEU A 49 4.64 -15.12 10.48
CA LEU A 49 5.46 -15.76 9.45
C LEU A 49 5.53 -14.92 8.18
N LEU A 50 4.39 -14.43 7.68
CA LEU A 50 4.36 -13.56 6.50
C LEU A 50 5.11 -12.25 6.73
N ARG A 51 4.95 -11.62 7.90
CA ARG A 51 5.69 -10.39 8.25
C ARG A 51 7.19 -10.58 8.32
N ARG A 52 7.67 -11.76 8.75
CA ARG A 52 9.11 -12.08 8.76
C ARG A 52 9.67 -12.42 7.38
N ALA A 53 8.83 -12.99 6.50
CA ALA A 53 9.24 -13.42 5.17
C ALA A 53 9.15 -12.29 4.13
N LEU A 54 8.19 -11.36 4.28
CA LEU A 54 7.98 -10.27 3.35
C LEU A 54 8.88 -9.07 3.68
N PRO A 55 9.43 -8.39 2.66
CA PRO A 55 10.13 -7.13 2.88
C PRO A 55 9.16 -6.06 3.39
N GLU A 56 9.69 -5.07 4.11
CA GLU A 56 8.90 -3.93 4.62
C GLU A 56 8.25 -3.12 3.50
N LEU A 57 8.83 -3.15 2.29
CA LEU A 57 8.31 -2.51 1.09
C LEU A 57 8.49 -3.43 -0.12
N ILE A 58 7.41 -3.57 -0.89
CA ILE A 58 7.39 -4.33 -2.13
C ILE A 58 7.22 -3.35 -3.28
N HIS A 59 8.19 -3.32 -4.18
CA HIS A 59 8.10 -2.50 -5.40
C HIS A 59 7.88 -3.41 -6.61
N VAL A 60 6.69 -3.35 -7.20
CA VAL A 60 6.37 -4.06 -8.46
C VAL A 60 6.64 -3.14 -9.64
N ARG A 61 7.66 -3.46 -10.44
CA ARG A 61 8.00 -2.69 -11.66
C ARG A 61 6.93 -2.89 -12.73
N SER A 62 6.71 -1.90 -13.58
CA SER A 62 5.75 -1.97 -14.69
C SER A 62 6.02 -3.11 -15.68
N ALA A 63 7.28 -3.56 -15.77
CA ALA A 63 7.74 -4.68 -16.58
C ALA A 63 7.56 -6.07 -15.95
N ALA A 64 7.12 -6.16 -14.68
CA ALA A 64 6.82 -7.45 -14.06
C ALA A 64 5.62 -8.12 -14.73
N ALA A 65 5.61 -9.45 -14.78
CA ALA A 65 4.54 -10.23 -15.40
C ALA A 65 3.17 -9.98 -14.73
N GLU A 66 3.17 -9.68 -13.43
CA GLU A 66 1.99 -9.42 -12.62
C GLU A 66 1.46 -7.98 -12.76
N ALA A 67 2.27 -7.06 -13.31
CA ALA A 67 1.91 -5.64 -13.38
C ALA A 67 0.64 -5.33 -14.18
N PRO A 68 0.35 -5.98 -15.34
CA PRO A 68 -0.91 -5.79 -16.06
C PRO A 68 -2.12 -6.24 -15.24
N VAL A 69 -2.01 -7.38 -14.54
CA VAL A 69 -3.09 -7.93 -13.72
C VAL A 69 -3.34 -7.03 -12.51
N LEU A 70 -2.29 -6.55 -11.85
CA LEU A 70 -2.42 -5.60 -10.74
C LEU A 70 -3.09 -4.30 -11.17
N ARG A 71 -2.72 -3.73 -12.32
CA ARG A 71 -3.39 -2.53 -12.88
C ARG A 71 -4.88 -2.78 -13.11
N TRP A 72 -5.22 -3.93 -13.68
CA TRP A 72 -6.62 -4.30 -13.91
C TRP A 72 -7.39 -4.46 -12.59
N LEU A 73 -6.84 -5.19 -11.62
CA LEU A 73 -7.47 -5.38 -10.31
C LEU A 73 -7.69 -4.06 -9.57
N THR A 74 -6.72 -3.15 -9.59
CA THR A 74 -6.86 -1.81 -8.99
C THR A 74 -7.98 -1.02 -9.66
N ALA A 75 -8.05 -1.03 -10.99
CA ALA A 75 -9.12 -0.35 -11.71
C ALA A 75 -10.51 -0.93 -11.39
N GLN A 76 -10.62 -2.27 -11.30
CA GLN A 76 -11.87 -2.92 -10.90
C GLN A 76 -12.26 -2.58 -9.45
N LEU A 77 -11.30 -2.58 -8.53
CA LEU A 77 -11.56 -2.22 -7.13
C LEU A 77 -12.08 -0.78 -7.02
N MET A 78 -11.45 0.16 -7.74
CA MET A 78 -11.91 1.55 -7.80
C MET A 78 -13.32 1.69 -8.38
N GLN A 79 -13.65 0.91 -9.41
CA GLN A 79 -15.00 0.89 -10.00
C GLN A 79 -16.04 0.33 -9.02
N GLU A 80 -15.73 -0.75 -8.32
CA GLU A 80 -16.63 -1.34 -7.31
C GLU A 80 -16.88 -0.37 -6.16
N MET A 81 -15.84 0.28 -5.64
CA MET A 81 -15.95 1.28 -4.57
C MET A 81 -16.82 2.46 -5.01
N ALA A 82 -16.59 3.00 -6.21
CA ALA A 82 -17.34 4.15 -6.73
C ALA A 82 -18.79 3.83 -7.14
N GLY A 83 -19.05 2.58 -7.53
CA GLY A 83 -20.31 2.13 -8.10
C GLY A 83 -21.40 1.84 -7.07
N GLY A 84 -21.04 1.51 -5.82
CA GLY A 84 -21.99 1.29 -4.72
C GLY A 84 -23.08 0.25 -5.01
N ARG A 85 -22.81 -0.71 -5.90
CA ARG A 85 -23.77 -1.73 -6.34
C ARG A 85 -24.02 -2.76 -5.24
N ALA A 86 -25.18 -3.43 -5.27
CA ALA A 86 -25.39 -4.59 -4.43
C ALA A 86 -24.27 -5.63 -4.67
N GLY A 87 -23.58 -6.03 -3.60
CA GLY A 87 -22.41 -6.92 -3.68
C GLY A 87 -21.06 -6.21 -3.84
N SER A 88 -21.01 -4.89 -3.97
CA SER A 88 -19.74 -4.14 -4.14
C SER A 88 -18.73 -4.40 -3.03
N ALA A 89 -19.18 -4.47 -1.76
CA ALA A 89 -18.30 -4.79 -0.64
C ALA A 89 -17.69 -6.20 -0.78
N PHE A 90 -18.49 -7.19 -1.15
CA PHE A 90 -18.03 -8.56 -1.36
C PHE A 90 -17.04 -8.66 -2.54
N SER A 91 -17.35 -8.00 -3.65
CA SER A 91 -16.46 -7.92 -4.81
C SER A 91 -15.14 -7.24 -4.45
N SER A 92 -15.20 -6.13 -3.71
CA SER A 92 -14.03 -5.36 -3.28
C SER A 92 -13.10 -6.19 -2.40
N ASP A 93 -13.65 -6.94 -1.44
CA ASP A 93 -12.88 -7.86 -0.59
C ASP A 93 -12.14 -8.92 -1.43
N HIS A 94 -12.83 -9.51 -2.41
CA HIS A 94 -12.22 -10.54 -3.26
C HIS A 94 -11.17 -9.95 -4.20
N LEU A 95 -11.41 -8.77 -4.76
CA LEU A 95 -10.43 -8.06 -5.58
C LEU A 95 -9.17 -7.71 -4.77
N ALA A 96 -9.33 -7.23 -3.53
CA ALA A 96 -8.21 -6.94 -2.64
C ALA A 96 -7.40 -8.21 -2.29
N GLN A 97 -8.07 -9.33 -2.02
CA GLN A 97 -7.41 -10.62 -1.81
C GLN A 97 -6.64 -11.09 -3.05
N LEU A 98 -7.22 -10.96 -4.24
CA LEU A 98 -6.53 -11.29 -5.49
C LEU A 98 -5.32 -10.37 -5.73
N MET A 99 -5.44 -9.07 -5.47
CA MET A 99 -4.33 -8.12 -5.54
C MET A 99 -3.18 -8.54 -4.64
N PHE A 100 -3.48 -8.90 -3.39
CA PHE A 100 -2.48 -9.38 -2.44
C PHE A 100 -1.74 -10.61 -2.96
N VAL A 101 -2.46 -11.59 -3.52
CA VAL A 101 -1.82 -12.78 -4.13
C VAL A 101 -0.92 -12.40 -5.30
N GLN A 102 -1.32 -11.47 -6.16
CA GLN A 102 -0.45 -11.02 -7.27
C GLN A 102 0.79 -10.28 -6.77
N VAL A 103 0.66 -9.46 -5.71
CA VAL A 103 1.81 -8.81 -5.07
C VAL A 103 2.77 -9.85 -4.49
N LEU A 104 2.26 -10.85 -3.76
CA LEU A 104 3.08 -11.93 -3.23
C LEU A 104 3.82 -12.70 -4.32
N ARG A 105 3.17 -12.98 -5.45
CA ARG A 105 3.81 -13.62 -6.61
C ARG A 105 4.96 -12.76 -7.15
N ALA A 106 4.72 -11.47 -7.35
CA ALA A 106 5.74 -10.54 -7.80
C ALA A 106 6.95 -10.50 -6.83
N CYS A 107 6.72 -10.64 -5.51
CA CYS A 107 7.81 -10.76 -4.53
C CYS A 107 8.65 -12.03 -4.69
N LEU A 108 8.00 -13.17 -4.93
CA LEU A 108 8.67 -14.47 -4.99
C LEU A 108 9.49 -14.64 -6.29
N TYR A 109 9.09 -13.97 -7.36
CA TYR A 109 9.82 -13.96 -8.63
C TYR A 109 10.85 -12.84 -8.74
N MET A 110 10.93 -11.94 -7.75
CA MET A 110 12.04 -10.99 -7.66
C MET A 110 13.32 -11.74 -7.25
N PRO A 111 14.45 -11.51 -7.94
CA PRO A 111 15.74 -12.07 -7.51
C PRO A 111 16.03 -11.66 -6.06
N THR A 112 16.36 -12.65 -5.22
CA THR A 112 16.69 -12.49 -3.79
C THR A 112 17.89 -11.59 -3.52
N ASP A 113 18.64 -11.19 -4.55
CA ASP A 113 19.79 -10.28 -4.49
C ASP A 113 19.40 -8.79 -4.32
N CYS A 114 18.11 -8.45 -4.48
CA CYS A 114 17.59 -7.13 -4.12
C CYS A 114 17.11 -7.05 -2.65
N ARG A 115 17.71 -7.83 -1.74
CA ARG A 115 17.65 -7.49 -0.31
C ARG A 115 18.61 -6.31 -0.11
N PRO A 116 18.16 -5.07 0.17
CA PRO A 116 19.10 -4.04 0.57
C PRO A 116 19.81 -4.53 1.84
N ALA A 117 21.07 -4.92 1.69
CA ALA A 117 22.02 -5.11 2.78
C ALA A 117 22.27 -3.73 3.39
N GLY A 118 21.28 -3.25 4.14
CA GLY A 118 21.21 -1.90 4.69
C GLY A 118 20.16 -1.75 5.79
N CYS A 119 19.37 -2.78 6.11
CA CYS A 119 18.58 -2.82 7.35
C CYS A 119 19.47 -3.22 8.55
N GLY A 120 20.56 -2.48 8.72
CA GLY A 120 21.44 -2.59 9.87
C GLY A 120 21.18 -1.41 10.81
N ARG A 121 20.55 -1.71 11.95
CA ARG A 121 20.50 -0.85 13.15
C ARG A 121 19.63 0.41 13.01
N TRP A 122 18.32 0.24 13.24
CA TRP A 122 17.49 1.30 13.81
C TRP A 122 18.06 1.68 15.18
N ARG A 123 18.97 2.65 15.21
CA ARG A 123 19.51 3.24 16.43
C ARG A 123 18.41 4.11 17.02
N THR A 124 17.97 3.79 18.24
CA THR A 124 17.11 4.65 19.04
C THR A 124 17.85 5.97 19.31
N SER A 125 17.43 7.05 18.65
CA SER A 125 17.61 8.42 19.09
C SER A 125 16.24 9.08 18.93
N GLY A 126 15.44 9.15 20.00
CA GLY A 126 15.71 10.08 21.08
C GLY A 126 14.81 11.30 20.85
N TRP A 127 13.50 11.10 20.89
CA TRP A 127 12.54 12.19 20.93
C TRP A 127 12.57 12.79 22.34
N ARG A 128 13.15 13.99 22.46
CA ARG A 128 12.99 14.88 23.61
C ARG A 128 12.11 16.06 23.17
N PRO A 129 10.97 16.34 23.82
CA PRO A 129 10.25 17.57 23.58
C PRO A 129 11.02 18.77 24.19
N PRO A 130 10.92 19.97 23.60
CA PRO A 130 11.47 21.19 24.19
C PRO A 130 10.67 21.64 25.42
N CYS A 131 11.40 22.11 26.44
CA CYS A 131 10.87 22.69 27.67
C CYS A 131 10.12 24.01 27.41
N ALA A 132 8.97 24.15 28.06
CA ALA A 132 8.52 25.38 28.70
C ALA A 132 7.78 24.99 29.98
#